data_AF-A0A183LJM1-F1
#
_entry.id   AF-A0A183LJM1-F1
#
_cell.length_a   1.000
_cell.length_b   1.000
_cell.length_c   1.000
_cell.angle_alpha   90.00
_cell.angle_beta   90.00
_cell.angle_gamma   90.00
#
_symmetry.space_group_name_H-M   'P 1'
#
loop_
_entity.id
_entity.type
_entity.pdbx_description
1 polymer ?
#
loop_
_entity_poly.entity_id
_entity_poly.type
_entity_poly.pdbx_seq_one_letter_code
_entity_poly.pdbx_strand_id
1 'polypeptide(L)'
;MSDEAISCIREYMLDFDICKCCIIRLTNGRCQQTDLLNVFHSQTYPDEFICKLCFGLLHNPYLCDIPRNLNESQNEVKFTNEEFDKYILLYLYKELNGSHYQYTAYQLRVTEPINIMLREQFLWDELICMSTNHVNNNSNSSTIEKLNNLQTKFTKDDINTLRSYAIPVKTAWKWIVDGKLSSLLKDVFKQLFTCIHNIFENISKYTTLFGWSLCEIKSTFASIPMDNWIKA
;
A
#
# COMPACT_ATOMS: atom_id res chain seq x y z
N MET A 1 -3.55 13.09 23.34
CA MET A 1 -3.01 11.86 23.93
C MET A 1 -1.50 12.02 24.13
N SER A 2 -0.95 11.57 25.26
CA SER A 2 0.47 11.68 25.58
C SER A 2 1.34 10.69 24.79
N ASP A 3 2.62 10.99 24.62
CA ASP A 3 3.56 10.08 23.97
C ASP A 3 3.74 8.77 24.75
N GLU A 4 3.62 8.83 26.08
CA GLU A 4 3.65 7.66 26.98
C GLU A 4 2.47 6.72 26.74
N ALA A 5 1.26 7.28 26.52
CA ALA A 5 0.06 6.52 26.16
C ALA A 5 0.26 5.80 24.83
N ILE A 6 0.76 6.51 23.82
CA ILE A 6 1.06 5.96 22.50
C ILE A 6 2.09 4.83 22.62
N SER A 7 3.19 5.06 23.35
CA SER A 7 4.24 4.04 23.53
C SER A 7 3.68 2.77 24.17
N CYS A 8 2.88 2.93 25.22
CA CYS A 8 2.22 1.81 25.91
C CYS A 8 1.34 0.98 24.97
N ILE A 9 0.49 1.64 24.18
CA ILE A 9 -0.39 0.98 23.22
C ILE A 9 0.43 0.28 22.12
N ARG A 10 1.53 0.90 21.66
CA ARG A 10 2.42 0.30 20.66
C ARG A 10 3.11 -0.95 21.18
N GLU A 11 3.62 -0.93 22.41
CA GLU A 11 4.22 -2.09 23.08
C GLU A 11 3.20 -3.24 23.17
N TYR A 12 1.99 -2.92 23.63
CA TYR A 12 0.90 -3.89 23.69
C TYR A 12 0.60 -4.52 22.32
N MET A 13 0.51 -3.70 21.27
CA MET A 13 0.26 -4.21 19.91
C MET A 13 1.41 -5.10 19.41
N LEU A 14 2.67 -4.79 19.74
CA LEU A 14 3.82 -5.63 19.39
C LEU A 14 3.75 -7.00 20.06
N ASP A 15 3.40 -7.04 21.35
CA ASP A 15 3.22 -8.29 22.12
C ASP A 15 2.09 -9.15 21.55
N PHE A 16 1.16 -8.55 20.80
CA PHE A 16 0.06 -9.24 20.12
C PHE A 16 0.38 -9.68 18.68
N ASP A 17 1.65 -9.68 18.27
CA ASP A 17 2.08 -10.04 16.91
C ASP A 17 1.46 -9.14 15.82
N ILE A 18 1.31 -7.85 16.11
CA ILE A 18 0.84 -6.86 15.14
C ILE A 18 2.05 -6.23 14.42
N CYS A 19 2.01 -6.20 13.09
CA CYS A 19 3.12 -5.64 12.32
C CYS A 19 3.29 -4.13 12.50
N LYS A 20 4.51 -3.63 12.29
CA LYS A 20 4.87 -2.22 12.45
C LYS A 20 4.02 -1.29 11.58
N CYS A 21 3.69 -1.69 10.35
CA CYS A 21 2.78 -0.91 9.50
C CYS A 21 1.36 -0.81 10.10
N CYS A 22 0.83 -1.88 10.69
CA CYS A 22 -0.45 -1.82 11.41
C CYS A 22 -0.36 -0.95 12.66
N ILE A 23 0.75 -0.99 13.38
CA ILE A 23 0.93 -0.15 14.57
C ILE A 23 0.96 1.33 14.17
N ILE A 24 1.74 1.69 13.15
CA ILE A 24 1.84 3.09 12.72
C ILE A 24 0.50 3.61 12.19
N ARG A 25 -0.23 2.84 11.38
CA ARG A 25 -1.51 3.29 10.81
C ARG A 25 -2.61 3.49 11.87
N LEU A 26 -2.51 2.80 13.01
CA LEU A 26 -3.49 2.84 14.10
C LEU A 26 -3.12 3.86 15.18
N THR A 27 -1.83 4.09 15.42
CA THR A 27 -1.35 4.91 16.55
C THR A 27 -0.82 6.28 16.15
N ASN A 28 -0.48 6.50 14.88
CA ASN A 28 -0.03 7.79 14.40
C ASN A 28 -1.23 8.54 13.79
N GLY A 29 -1.84 9.41 14.60
CA GLY A 29 -3.05 10.16 14.20
C GLY A 29 -2.86 11.14 13.04
N ARG A 30 -1.64 11.27 12.51
CA ARG A 30 -1.33 12.03 11.29
C ARG A 30 -0.46 11.22 10.32
N CYS A 31 -0.51 9.89 10.39
CA CYS A 31 0.31 9.03 9.54
C CYS A 31 0.15 9.44 8.07
N GLN A 32 1.23 9.97 7.50
CA GLN A 32 1.30 10.26 6.08
C GLN A 32 1.72 9.00 5.33
N GLN A 33 1.53 9.00 4.01
CA GLN A 33 2.01 7.92 3.15
C GLN A 33 3.51 7.69 3.33
N THR A 34 4.30 8.76 3.45
CA THR A 34 5.75 8.71 3.68
C THR A 34 6.12 8.01 4.99
N ASP A 35 5.41 8.30 6.08
CA ASP A 35 5.63 7.65 7.37
C ASP A 35 5.41 6.13 7.28
N LEU A 36 4.31 5.72 6.63
CA LEU A 36 3.99 4.31 6.43
C LEU A 36 5.05 3.62 5.56
N LEU A 37 5.48 4.25 4.47
CA LEU A 37 6.48 3.71 3.55
C LEU A 37 7.84 3.54 4.23
N ASN A 38 8.27 4.52 5.03
CA ASN A 38 9.52 4.43 5.81
C ASN A 38 9.50 3.21 6.76
N VAL A 39 8.37 2.96 7.42
CA VAL A 39 8.18 1.76 8.25
C VAL A 39 8.14 0.49 7.39
N PHE A 40 7.44 0.52 6.26
CA PHE A 40 7.34 -0.61 5.35
C PHE A 40 8.70 -1.05 4.81
N HIS A 41 9.58 -0.12 4.48
CA HIS A 41 10.91 -0.42 3.96
C HIS A 41 11.90 -0.85 5.04
N SER A 42 11.65 -0.52 6.31
CA SER A 42 12.52 -0.87 7.44
C SER A 42 12.05 -2.10 8.24
N GLN A 43 10.83 -2.59 8.00
CA GLN A 43 10.36 -3.81 8.63
C GLN A 43 10.97 -5.04 7.94
N THR A 44 11.30 -6.04 8.74
CA THR A 44 11.74 -7.35 8.25
C THR A 44 11.12 -8.37 9.17
N TYR A 45 10.40 -9.31 8.58
CA TYR A 45 9.71 -10.37 9.29
C TYR A 45 10.14 -11.73 8.75
N PRO A 46 10.15 -12.78 9.58
CA PRO A 46 10.26 -14.16 9.10
C PRO A 46 9.16 -14.47 8.09
N ASP A 47 9.43 -15.37 7.14
CA ASP A 47 8.45 -15.78 6.12
C ASP A 47 7.16 -16.36 6.72
N GLU A 48 7.26 -16.97 7.90
CA GLU A 48 6.15 -17.57 8.65
C GLU A 48 5.34 -16.56 9.48
N PHE A 49 5.81 -15.32 9.63
CA PHE A 49 5.13 -14.33 10.44
C PHE A 49 3.82 -13.89 9.79
N ILE A 50 2.72 -13.96 10.54
CA ILE A 50 1.39 -13.52 10.09
C ILE A 50 0.83 -12.53 11.12
N CYS A 51 0.83 -11.26 10.76
CA CYS A 51 0.21 -10.19 11.55
C CYS A 51 -1.26 -10.52 11.87
N LYS A 52 -1.63 -10.50 13.16
CA LYS A 52 -2.98 -10.83 13.63
C LYS A 52 -4.08 -9.86 13.16
N LEU A 53 -3.70 -8.70 12.64
CA LEU A 53 -4.62 -7.72 12.05
C LEU A 53 -4.71 -7.82 10.52
N CYS A 54 -3.60 -7.58 9.81
CA CYS A 54 -3.62 -7.41 8.35
C CYS A 54 -3.37 -8.70 7.57
N PHE A 55 -3.06 -9.82 8.24
CA PHE A 55 -2.88 -11.13 7.59
C PHE A 55 -1.86 -11.13 6.45
N GLY A 56 -0.81 -10.32 6.60
CA GLY A 56 0.25 -10.21 5.59
C GLY A 56 0.07 -9.06 4.61
N LEU A 57 -1.11 -8.44 4.49
CA LEU A 57 -1.32 -7.39 3.49
C LEU A 57 -0.31 -6.24 3.60
N LEU A 58 0.13 -5.87 4.79
CA LEU A 58 1.02 -4.71 4.98
C LEU A 58 2.50 -5.07 5.16
N HIS A 59 2.90 -6.33 4.99
CA HIS A 59 4.29 -6.75 5.24
C HIS A 59 4.75 -7.98 4.45
N ASN A 60 3.85 -8.85 4.02
CA ASN A 60 4.18 -10.06 3.26
C ASN A 60 4.55 -9.68 1.82
N PRO A 61 5.79 -9.93 1.36
CA PRO A 61 6.23 -9.54 0.02
C PRO A 61 5.34 -10.05 -1.10
N TYR A 62 4.73 -11.24 -0.96
CA TYR A 62 3.83 -11.83 -1.96
C TYR A 62 2.52 -11.05 -2.13
N LEU A 63 2.13 -10.27 -1.12
CA LEU A 63 0.88 -9.51 -1.10
C LEU A 63 1.07 -8.01 -1.33
N CYS A 64 2.27 -7.47 -1.15
CA CYS A 64 2.48 -6.02 -1.20
C CYS A 64 3.80 -5.55 -1.83
N ASP A 65 4.57 -6.46 -2.41
CA ASP A 65 5.83 -6.15 -3.07
C ASP A 65 5.94 -6.83 -4.44
N ILE A 66 7.00 -6.49 -5.17
CA ILE A 66 7.39 -7.13 -6.41
C ILE A 66 8.81 -7.70 -6.20
N PRO A 67 9.15 -8.87 -6.75
CA PRO A 67 10.52 -9.39 -6.68
C PRO A 67 11.55 -8.34 -7.11
N ARG A 68 12.63 -8.22 -6.32
CA ARG A 68 13.67 -7.18 -6.42
C ARG A 68 14.48 -7.16 -7.73
N ASN A 69 14.23 -8.07 -8.66
CA ASN A 69 14.90 -8.12 -9.96
C ASN A 69 14.45 -7.03 -10.94
N LEU A 70 13.58 -6.11 -10.50
CA LEU A 70 13.32 -4.83 -11.16
C LEU A 70 14.54 -3.90 -11.04
N ASN A 71 15.63 -4.22 -11.73
CA ASN A 71 16.63 -3.20 -12.02
C ASN A 71 16.02 -2.24 -13.05
N GLU A 72 15.78 -0.99 -12.63
CA GLU A 72 15.28 0.13 -13.45
C GLU A 72 16.12 0.38 -14.73
N SER A 73 17.26 -0.31 -14.88
CA SER A 73 18.21 -0.20 -15.99
C SER A 73 18.07 -1.27 -17.08
N GLN A 74 17.23 -2.31 -16.92
CA GLN A 74 17.06 -3.34 -17.94
C GLN A 74 15.69 -3.22 -18.61
N ASN A 75 15.70 -2.75 -19.86
CA ASN A 75 14.53 -2.47 -20.72
C ASN A 75 13.64 -3.69 -21.07
N GLU A 76 13.86 -4.87 -20.48
CA GLU A 76 12.96 -6.02 -20.63
C GLU A 76 12.90 -6.80 -19.32
N VAL A 77 11.85 -6.54 -18.53
CA VAL A 77 11.58 -7.32 -17.31
C VAL A 77 11.02 -8.68 -17.72
N LYS A 78 11.77 -9.76 -17.47
CA LYS A 78 11.31 -11.13 -17.70
C LYS A 78 10.96 -11.79 -16.37
N PHE A 79 9.67 -11.86 -16.09
CA PHE A 79 9.14 -12.65 -14.98
C PHE A 79 8.90 -14.10 -15.41
N THR A 80 9.19 -15.03 -14.52
CA THR A 80 8.84 -16.45 -14.67
C THR A 80 7.34 -16.67 -14.39
N ASN A 81 6.77 -17.75 -14.92
CA ASN A 81 5.39 -18.13 -14.62
C ASN A 81 5.16 -18.34 -13.11
N GLU A 82 6.15 -18.89 -12.40
CA GLU A 82 6.08 -19.08 -10.96
C GLU A 82 5.99 -17.74 -10.20
N GLU A 83 6.69 -16.70 -10.64
CA GLU A 83 6.60 -15.38 -10.02
C GLU A 83 5.23 -14.73 -10.21
N PHE A 84 4.59 -14.93 -11.38
CA PHE A 84 3.24 -14.45 -11.64
C PHE A 84 2.20 -15.08 -10.71
N ASP A 85 2.36 -16.35 -10.39
CA ASP A 85 1.42 -17.07 -9.52
C ASP A 85 1.67 -16.79 -8.03
N LYS A 86 2.88 -16.30 -7.69
CA LYS A 86 3.32 -16.07 -6.32
C LYS A 86 3.08 -14.65 -5.81
N TYR A 87 3.17 -13.64 -6.68
CA TYR A 87 3.03 -12.23 -6.30
C TYR A 87 1.74 -11.60 -6.82
N ILE A 88 0.91 -11.08 -5.92
CA ILE A 88 -0.40 -10.52 -6.29
C ILE A 88 -0.30 -9.36 -7.29
N LEU A 89 0.75 -8.54 -7.21
CA LEU A 89 0.94 -7.42 -8.14
C LEU A 89 1.33 -7.89 -9.54
N LEU A 90 2.11 -8.97 -9.64
CA LEU A 90 2.44 -9.58 -10.93
C LEU A 90 1.23 -10.28 -11.53
N TYR A 91 0.45 -10.99 -10.72
CA TYR A 91 -0.82 -11.56 -11.14
C TYR A 91 -1.74 -10.47 -11.74
N LEU A 92 -1.93 -9.35 -11.03
CA LEU A 92 -2.75 -8.23 -11.53
C LEU A 92 -2.19 -7.65 -12.84
N TYR A 93 -0.88 -7.48 -12.95
CA TYR A 93 -0.23 -7.01 -14.18
C TYR A 93 -0.47 -7.96 -15.36
N LYS A 94 -0.34 -9.27 -15.14
CA LYS A 94 -0.61 -10.31 -16.15
C LYS A 94 -2.05 -10.28 -16.62
N GLU A 95 -3.00 -10.22 -15.70
CA GLU A 95 -4.44 -10.17 -16.02
C GLU A 95 -4.82 -8.90 -16.79
N LEU A 96 -4.27 -7.74 -16.41
CA LEU A 96 -4.51 -6.47 -17.12
C LEU A 96 -3.98 -6.53 -18.56
N ASN A 97 -2.77 -7.04 -18.75
CA ASN A 97 -2.18 -7.17 -20.09
C ASN A 97 -2.90 -8.22 -20.94
N GLY A 98 -3.35 -9.32 -20.32
CA GLY A 98 -4.16 -10.34 -20.97
C GLY A 98 -5.57 -9.86 -21.35
N SER A 99 -6.06 -8.80 -20.72
CA SER A 99 -7.40 -8.25 -20.99
C SER A 99 -7.50 -7.42 -22.29
N HIS A 100 -6.37 -7.16 -22.96
CA HIS A 100 -6.29 -6.40 -24.22
C HIS A 100 -6.95 -5.00 -24.20
N TYR A 101 -7.16 -4.41 -23.01
CA TYR A 101 -7.63 -3.04 -22.88
C TYR A 101 -6.55 -2.06 -23.31
N GLN A 102 -6.93 -1.03 -24.06
CA GLN A 102 -6.11 0.16 -24.23
C GLN A 102 -6.44 1.13 -23.10
N TYR A 103 -5.45 1.44 -22.28
CA TYR A 103 -5.59 2.37 -21.15
C TYR A 103 -4.42 3.35 -21.14
N THR A 104 -4.67 4.55 -20.59
CA THR A 104 -3.67 5.60 -20.33
C THR A 104 -3.52 5.91 -18.84
N ALA A 105 -4.44 5.40 -18.02
CA ALA A 105 -4.45 5.51 -16.56
C ALA A 105 -5.24 4.33 -15.98
N TYR A 106 -5.09 4.07 -14.68
CA TYR A 106 -5.86 3.06 -13.96
C TYR A 106 -6.38 3.63 -12.63
N GLN A 107 -7.46 3.03 -12.11
CA GLN A 107 -7.94 3.28 -10.75
C GLN A 107 -7.95 1.96 -9.98
N LEU A 108 -7.01 1.79 -9.06
CA LEU A 108 -6.99 0.62 -8.17
C LEU A 108 -8.11 0.72 -7.13
N ARG A 109 -9.08 -0.20 -7.22
CA ARG A 109 -10.18 -0.38 -6.26
C ARG A 109 -9.97 -1.67 -5.49
N VAL A 110 -9.98 -1.57 -4.16
CA VAL A 110 -9.69 -2.69 -3.26
C VAL A 110 -10.82 -2.80 -2.26
N THR A 111 -11.38 -4.00 -2.15
CA THR A 111 -12.36 -4.34 -1.12
C THR A 111 -11.62 -4.94 0.06
N GLU A 112 -11.81 -4.34 1.24
CA GLU A 112 -11.24 -4.85 2.48
C GLU A 112 -12.01 -6.09 2.93
N PRO A 113 -11.32 -7.23 3.16
CA PRO A 113 -11.95 -8.41 3.73
C PRO A 113 -12.60 -8.12 5.09
N ILE A 114 -13.84 -8.58 5.31
CA ILE A 114 -14.59 -8.30 6.54
C ILE A 114 -13.89 -8.80 7.81
N ASN A 115 -13.13 -9.89 7.70
CA ASN A 115 -12.34 -10.42 8.80
C ASN A 115 -11.26 -9.45 9.28
N ILE A 116 -10.71 -8.59 8.42
CA ILE A 116 -9.75 -7.55 8.83
C ILE A 116 -10.45 -6.46 9.64
N MET A 117 -11.63 -6.03 9.19
CA MET A 117 -12.44 -5.05 9.92
C MET A 117 -12.83 -5.58 11.31
N LEU A 118 -13.22 -6.85 11.41
CA LEU A 118 -13.56 -7.49 12.68
C LEU A 118 -12.35 -7.61 13.61
N ARG A 119 -11.18 -7.98 13.09
CA ARG A 119 -9.94 -8.08 13.89
C ARG A 119 -9.53 -6.74 14.47
N GLU A 120 -9.62 -5.69 13.67
CA GLU A 120 -9.36 -4.33 14.14
C GLU A 120 -10.38 -3.91 15.20
N GLN A 121 -11.66 -4.22 15.01
CA GLN A 121 -12.69 -3.97 16.01
C GLN A 121 -12.40 -4.69 17.34
N PHE A 122 -12.02 -5.97 17.30
CA PHE A 122 -11.66 -6.72 18.50
C PHE A 122 -10.45 -6.13 19.22
N LEU A 123 -9.42 -5.66 18.49
CA LEU A 123 -8.30 -4.96 19.12
C LEU A 123 -8.74 -3.68 19.82
N TRP A 124 -9.62 -2.89 19.20
CA TRP A 124 -10.15 -1.68 19.83
C TRP A 124 -10.95 -2.01 21.10
N ASP A 125 -11.78 -3.03 21.04
CA ASP A 125 -12.57 -3.47 22.19
C ASP A 125 -11.68 -3.99 23.33
N GLU A 126 -10.62 -4.74 23.01
CA GLU A 126 -9.65 -5.23 23.98
C GLU A 126 -8.90 -4.08 24.66
N LEU A 127 -8.43 -3.08 23.90
CA LEU A 127 -7.80 -1.87 24.45
C LEU A 127 -8.75 -1.08 25.36
N ILE A 128 -10.04 -0.97 25.00
CA ILE A 128 -11.06 -0.33 25.84
C ILE A 128 -11.30 -1.15 27.12
N CYS A 129 -11.40 -2.48 27.02
CA CYS A 129 -11.55 -3.37 28.17
C CYS A 129 -10.36 -3.22 29.13
N MET A 130 -9.13 -3.11 28.62
CA MET A 130 -7.95 -2.85 29.46
C MET A 130 -8.02 -1.51 30.18
N SER A 131 -8.57 -0.47 29.55
CA SER A 131 -8.75 0.83 30.21
C SER A 131 -9.87 0.86 31.27
N THR A 132 -10.78 -0.13 31.29
CA THR A 132 -12.01 -0.11 32.11
C THR A 132 -12.06 -1.19 33.20
N ASN A 133 -11.51 -2.39 32.94
CA ASN A 133 -11.54 -3.55 33.86
C ASN A 133 -10.79 -3.33 35.18
N HIS A 134 -10.09 -2.20 35.34
CA HIS A 134 -9.40 -1.83 36.58
C HIS A 134 -10.14 -0.82 37.45
N VAL A 135 -11.25 -0.24 37.00
CA VAL A 135 -12.13 0.57 37.88
C VAL A 135 -12.91 -0.33 38.85
N ASN A 136 -13.03 -1.63 38.55
CA ASN A 136 -13.94 -2.55 39.26
C ASN A 136 -13.31 -3.83 39.85
N ASN A 137 -11.99 -4.10 39.69
CA ASN A 137 -11.40 -5.37 40.15
C ASN A 137 -10.45 -5.22 41.34
N ASN A 138 -11.02 -5.47 42.52
CA ASN A 138 -10.35 -5.62 43.81
C ASN A 138 -9.93 -7.10 44.07
N SER A 139 -9.40 -7.82 43.07
CA SER A 139 -9.20 -9.27 43.15
C SER A 139 -7.79 -9.74 42.78
N ASN A 140 -7.16 -10.42 43.75
CA ASN A 140 -5.80 -10.93 43.75
C ASN A 140 -5.62 -12.13 42.82
N SER A 141 -4.81 -12.00 41.76
CA SER A 141 -4.25 -13.13 41.00
C SER A 141 -2.87 -12.76 40.44
N SER A 142 -1.90 -13.68 40.55
CA SER A 142 -0.48 -13.47 40.26
C SER A 142 -0.13 -13.37 38.76
N THR A 143 -1.08 -13.54 37.85
CA THR A 143 -0.90 -13.22 36.42
C THR A 143 -1.08 -11.73 36.11
N ILE A 144 -1.64 -10.97 37.08
CA ILE A 144 -2.01 -9.56 36.93
C ILE A 144 -0.79 -8.62 37.14
N GLU A 145 0.30 -9.07 37.79
CA GLU A 145 1.45 -8.20 38.09
C GLU A 145 2.17 -7.63 36.85
N LYS A 146 2.18 -8.32 35.70
CA LYS A 146 2.71 -7.76 34.44
C LYS A 146 1.76 -6.75 33.78
N LEU A 147 0.44 -6.94 33.94
CA LEU A 147 -0.59 -6.02 33.43
C LEU A 147 -0.76 -4.78 34.32
N ASN A 148 -0.44 -4.88 35.62
CA ASN A 148 -0.55 -3.78 36.58
C ASN A 148 0.47 -2.64 36.37
N ASN A 149 1.52 -2.84 35.56
CA ASN A 149 2.47 -1.78 35.23
C ASN A 149 2.08 -0.94 33.99
N LEU A 150 1.05 -1.34 33.23
CA LEU A 150 0.47 -0.52 32.14
C LEU A 150 -0.53 0.54 32.64
N GLN A 151 -0.86 0.49 33.93
CA GLN A 151 -2.17 0.79 34.51
C GLN A 151 -2.50 2.29 34.71
N THR A 152 -1.69 3.21 34.18
CA THR A 152 -1.97 4.67 34.21
C THR A 152 -1.74 5.37 32.88
N LYS A 153 -1.42 4.63 31.81
CA LYS A 153 -0.85 5.28 30.62
C LYS A 153 -1.89 5.76 29.60
N PHE A 154 -3.11 5.20 29.53
CA PHE A 154 -4.13 5.64 28.56
C PHE A 154 -5.58 5.39 29.03
N THR A 155 -6.52 6.17 28.52
CA THR A 155 -7.95 6.13 28.85
C THR A 155 -8.82 5.65 27.67
N LYS A 156 -10.11 5.37 27.92
CA LYS A 156 -11.08 5.08 26.85
C LYS A 156 -11.16 6.21 25.82
N ASP A 157 -11.06 7.47 26.26
CA ASP A 157 -11.12 8.62 25.36
C ASP A 157 -9.86 8.73 24.49
N ASP A 158 -8.70 8.34 25.02
CA ASP A 158 -7.47 8.20 24.23
C ASP A 158 -7.63 7.15 23.12
N ILE A 159 -8.24 6.00 23.42
CA ILE A 159 -8.51 4.94 22.42
C ILE A 159 -9.51 5.43 21.36
N ASN A 160 -10.60 6.08 21.77
CA ASN A 160 -11.56 6.65 20.84
C ASN A 160 -10.93 7.71 19.93
N THR A 161 -10.01 8.51 20.48
CA THR A 161 -9.24 9.51 19.74
C THR A 161 -8.35 8.83 18.71
N LEU A 162 -7.59 7.80 19.09
CA LEU A 162 -6.78 7.02 18.14
C LEU A 162 -7.60 6.43 17.01
N ARG A 163 -8.71 5.78 17.37
CA ARG A 163 -9.62 5.17 16.41
C ARG A 163 -10.16 6.16 15.38
N SER A 164 -10.37 7.42 15.78
CA SER A 164 -10.86 8.47 14.87
C SER A 164 -9.87 8.85 13.76
N TYR A 165 -8.57 8.62 13.99
CA TYR A 165 -7.50 8.90 13.03
C TYR A 165 -6.91 7.63 12.40
N ALA A 166 -7.46 6.46 12.73
CA ALA A 166 -6.98 5.19 12.22
C ALA A 166 -7.14 5.10 10.70
N ILE A 167 -6.06 4.69 10.02
CA ILE A 167 -6.07 4.53 8.57
C ILE A 167 -6.50 3.10 8.23
N PRO A 168 -7.55 2.91 7.40
CA PRO A 168 -8.01 1.58 6.99
C PRO A 168 -6.90 0.77 6.31
N VAL A 169 -6.90 -0.56 6.49
CA VAL A 169 -5.86 -1.44 5.89
C VAL A 169 -5.83 -1.31 4.38
N LYS A 170 -6.99 -1.19 3.72
CA LYS A 170 -7.06 -0.99 2.26
C LYS A 170 -6.33 0.28 1.79
N THR A 171 -6.40 1.36 2.56
CA THR A 171 -5.75 2.63 2.23
C THR A 171 -4.24 2.51 2.41
N ALA A 172 -3.81 1.92 3.52
CA ALA A 172 -2.40 1.64 3.79
C ALA A 172 -1.79 0.69 2.73
N TRP A 173 -2.53 -0.35 2.33
CA TRP A 173 -2.11 -1.27 1.27
C TRP A 173 -1.94 -0.54 -0.06
N LYS A 174 -2.92 0.28 -0.45
CA LYS A 174 -2.84 1.10 -1.66
C LYS A 174 -1.59 1.98 -1.64
N TRP A 175 -1.29 2.66 -0.53
CA TRP A 175 -0.08 3.48 -0.41
C TRP A 175 1.22 2.70 -0.64
N ILE A 176 1.27 1.42 -0.22
CA ILE A 176 2.43 0.54 -0.39
C ILE A 176 2.58 0.07 -1.85
N VAL A 177 1.47 -0.25 -2.51
CA VAL A 177 1.50 -0.93 -3.82
C VAL A 177 1.35 0.00 -5.02
N ASP A 178 0.72 1.16 -4.86
CA ASP A 178 0.32 2.00 -6.00
C ASP A 178 1.52 2.52 -6.80
N GLY A 179 2.58 2.99 -6.12
CA GLY A 179 3.81 3.40 -6.80
C GLY A 179 4.48 2.25 -7.57
N LYS A 180 4.43 1.04 -7.01
CA LYS A 180 5.02 -0.18 -7.61
C LYS A 180 4.23 -0.64 -8.83
N LEU A 181 2.90 -0.69 -8.72
CA LEU A 181 2.00 -1.06 -9.81
C LEU A 181 2.07 -0.03 -10.95
N SER A 182 2.10 1.26 -10.61
CA SER A 182 2.33 2.34 -11.58
C SER A 182 3.64 2.14 -12.33
N SER A 183 4.73 1.79 -11.62
CA SER A 183 6.01 1.50 -12.25
C SER A 183 5.93 0.31 -13.22
N LEU A 184 5.27 -0.78 -12.85
CA LEU A 184 5.07 -1.94 -13.74
C LEU A 184 4.26 -1.59 -15.00
N LEU A 185 3.23 -0.76 -14.86
CA LEU A 185 2.34 -0.40 -15.96
C LEU A 185 2.95 0.66 -16.90
N LYS A 186 3.95 1.43 -16.45
CA LYS A 186 4.68 2.40 -17.28
C LYS A 186 5.32 1.76 -18.51
N ASP A 187 5.81 0.53 -18.41
CA ASP A 187 6.39 -0.18 -19.55
C ASP A 187 5.34 -0.44 -20.64
N VAL A 188 4.09 -0.68 -20.26
CA VAL A 188 2.95 -0.83 -21.19
C VAL A 188 2.61 0.51 -21.83
N PHE A 189 2.58 1.60 -21.06
CA PHE A 189 2.34 2.94 -21.60
C PHE A 189 3.41 3.37 -22.60
N LYS A 190 4.68 3.04 -22.32
CA LYS A 190 5.81 3.34 -23.22
C LYS A 190 5.65 2.60 -24.56
N GLN A 191 5.28 1.32 -24.53
CA GLN A 191 5.00 0.55 -25.76
C GLN A 191 3.82 1.11 -26.55
N LEU A 192 2.73 1.52 -25.88
CA LEU A 192 1.57 2.12 -26.53
C LEU A 192 1.94 3.44 -27.20
N PHE A 193 2.76 4.27 -26.53
CA PHE A 193 3.27 5.52 -27.07
C PHE A 193 4.18 5.29 -28.27
N THR A 194 5.11 4.33 -28.22
CA THR A 194 5.95 3.96 -29.37
C THR A 194 5.10 3.46 -30.55
N CYS A 195 4.05 2.68 -30.28
CA CYS A 195 3.11 2.22 -31.30
C CYS A 195 2.37 3.39 -31.95
N ILE A 196 1.81 4.30 -31.14
CA ILE A 196 1.12 5.51 -31.62
C ILE A 196 2.10 6.40 -32.41
N HIS A 197 3.31 6.63 -31.90
CA HIS A 197 4.34 7.41 -32.59
C HIS A 197 4.71 6.79 -33.94
N ASN A 198 4.89 5.47 -34.00
CA ASN A 198 5.16 4.75 -35.25
C ASN A 198 3.99 4.80 -36.24
N ILE A 199 2.75 4.74 -35.74
CA ILE A 199 1.54 4.94 -36.57
C ILE A 199 1.54 6.37 -37.13
N PHE A 200 1.81 7.39 -36.31
CA PHE A 200 1.88 8.78 -36.76
C PHE A 200 3.02 9.03 -37.75
N GLU A 201 4.22 8.45 -37.54
CA GLU A 201 5.31 8.54 -38.52
C GLU A 201 4.96 7.88 -39.85
N ASN A 202 4.32 6.70 -39.80
CA ASN A 202 3.88 6.02 -41.01
C ASN A 202 2.78 6.81 -41.74
N ILE A 203 1.79 7.34 -41.02
CA ILE A 203 0.77 8.24 -41.60
C ILE A 203 1.45 9.48 -42.21
N SER A 204 2.42 10.09 -41.54
CA SER A 204 3.17 11.23 -42.06
C SER A 204 3.89 10.91 -43.38
N LYS A 205 4.48 9.71 -43.50
CA LYS A 205 5.10 9.23 -44.75
C LYS A 205 4.09 9.03 -45.88
N TYR A 206 2.88 8.56 -45.57
CA TYR A 206 1.81 8.42 -46.56
C TYR A 206 1.17 9.76 -46.95
N THR A 207 1.10 10.75 -46.06
CA THR A 207 0.60 12.09 -46.41
C THR A 207 1.55 12.88 -47.33
N THR A 208 2.86 12.63 -47.25
CA THR A 208 3.83 13.16 -48.22
C THR A 208 3.70 12.56 -49.62
N LEU A 209 3.08 11.38 -49.76
CA LEU A 209 2.79 10.75 -51.06
C LEU A 209 1.50 11.27 -51.72
N PHE A 210 0.60 11.91 -50.96
CA PHE A 210 -0.71 12.39 -51.44
C PHE A 210 -0.92 13.91 -51.36
N GLY A 211 0.08 14.69 -50.94
CA GLY A 211 0.08 16.16 -51.09
C GLY A 211 -0.87 16.92 -50.15
N TRP A 212 -1.13 16.42 -48.94
CA TRP A 212 -1.92 17.16 -47.94
C TRP A 212 -0.99 17.82 -46.92
N SER A 213 -1.14 19.13 -46.68
CA SER A 213 -0.26 19.91 -45.82
C SER A 213 -0.49 19.62 -44.34
N LEU A 214 0.51 19.01 -43.70
CA LEU A 214 0.51 18.60 -42.30
C LEU A 214 1.03 19.74 -41.39
N CYS A 215 0.39 20.91 -41.46
CA CYS A 215 0.90 22.11 -40.78
C CYS A 215 0.41 22.27 -39.32
N GLU A 216 -0.62 21.55 -38.87
CA GLU A 216 -1.21 21.79 -37.55
C GLU A 216 -0.95 20.71 -36.48
N ILE A 217 -0.42 19.53 -36.83
CA ILE A 217 -0.28 18.41 -35.88
C ILE A 217 1.12 18.36 -35.21
N LYS A 218 2.16 18.91 -35.84
CA LYS A 218 3.53 18.88 -35.29
C LYS A 218 3.75 19.85 -34.12
N SER A 219 2.97 20.93 -34.00
CA SER A 219 3.17 21.95 -32.95
C SER A 219 2.63 21.54 -31.57
N THR A 220 1.62 20.66 -31.54
CA THR A 220 0.95 20.27 -30.29
C THR A 220 1.69 19.18 -29.50
N PHE A 221 2.46 18.31 -30.18
CA PHE A 221 3.17 17.19 -29.52
C PHE A 221 4.65 17.45 -29.25
N ALA A 222 5.32 18.32 -30.01
CA ALA A 222 6.73 18.67 -29.79
C ALA A 222 6.95 19.55 -28.54
N SER A 223 5.88 20.06 -27.93
CA SER A 223 5.93 21.05 -26.85
C SER A 223 5.58 20.50 -25.46
N ILE A 224 5.34 19.19 -25.31
CA ILE A 224 5.01 18.61 -24.01
C ILE A 224 6.15 17.69 -23.53
N PRO A 225 6.99 18.14 -22.58
CA PRO A 225 8.05 17.32 -22.02
C PRO A 225 7.48 16.10 -21.30
N MET A 226 8.15 14.95 -21.49
CA MET A 226 7.80 13.65 -20.89
C MET A 226 7.63 13.73 -19.36
N ASP A 227 8.35 14.66 -18.71
CA ASP A 227 8.36 14.86 -17.26
C ASP A 227 7.05 15.44 -16.69
N ASN A 228 6.22 16.07 -17.52
CA ASN A 228 4.98 16.71 -17.06
C ASN A 228 3.77 15.76 -16.99
N TRP A 229 3.88 14.52 -17.50
CA TRP A 229 2.78 13.54 -17.48
C TRP A 229 2.88 12.52 -16.34
N ILE A 230 4.00 12.53 -15.59
CA ILE A 230 4.26 11.58 -14.49
C ILE A 230 3.69 12.09 -13.14
N LYS A 231 3.14 13.30 -13.10
CA LYS A 231 2.45 13.86 -11.92
C LYS A 231 0.95 14.07 -12.20
N ALA A 232 0.18 12.99 -12.19
CA ALA A 232 -1.28 13.03 -12.07
C ALA A 232 -1.76 11.83 -11.26
#